data_AF-A0A382FI11-F1
#
_entry.id   AF-A0A382FI11-F1
#
_cell.length_a   1.000
_cell.length_b   1.000
_cell.length_c   1.000
_cell.angle_alpha   90.00
_cell.angle_beta   90.00
_cell.angle_gamma   90.00
#
_symmetry.space_group_name_H-M   'P 1'
#
loop_
_entity.id
_entity.type
_entity.pdbx_description
1 polymer ?
#
loop_
_entity_poly.entity_id
_entity_poly.type
_entity_poly.pdbx_seq_one_letter_code
_entity_poly.pdbx_strand_id
1 'polypeptide(L)'
;WMESMVAGVLLALIMLSSFIASPLIRNLLIAASMLAFIVVTCWAYVFHGIVLSVSYMVLCSILAFIVVNGRFYLNEMVQKAFIKNAFGQYLSPDVVSDLVKDPTKLTLGGEERVMTAFFSDIAGFSSFSEVLTPTELVQLLNDYLTEMCNIIIGAQGTVDKFEGDAIIAFWGAPIEQPDHAKLACFASIDMNNALFRLRDKWLAEGRPRVAVRMGVNTGPMVVGNMGSTQRINYTMMGDAVNLAARLEGANKAFASDLMISEATYLQCQDDVDVRDLDFIRVVGKSEPVRVYQLLDRRNATAGVRADLVDQYHRALSAYRQRDYVKALNDFEACLSLIADDGPALTYVNRCKGLIASPPETDWDGVWDLKEKG
;
A
#
# COMPACT_ATOMS: atom_id res chain seq x y z
N TRP A 1 -55.24 14.23 35.45
CA TRP A 1 -54.55 13.37 36.44
C TRP A 1 -54.46 11.92 35.99
N MET A 2 -55.58 11.22 35.74
CA MET A 2 -55.55 9.82 35.28
C MET A 2 -54.91 9.68 33.89
N GLU A 3 -55.35 10.49 32.91
CA GLU A 3 -54.80 10.54 31.55
C GLU A 3 -53.29 10.79 31.49
N SER A 4 -52.80 11.73 32.29
CA SER A 4 -51.39 12.07 32.40
C SER A 4 -50.56 10.94 33.03
N MET A 5 -51.11 10.20 34.00
CA MET A 5 -50.42 9.03 34.56
C MET A 5 -50.28 7.90 33.54
N VAL A 6 -51.35 7.60 32.79
CA VAL A 6 -51.33 6.52 31.78
C VAL A 6 -50.36 6.86 30.65
N ALA A 7 -50.32 8.13 30.22
CA ALA A 7 -49.34 8.61 29.26
C ALA A 7 -47.89 8.50 29.76
N GLY A 8 -47.65 8.84 31.03
CA GLY A 8 -46.34 8.70 31.65
C GLY A 8 -45.86 7.24 31.70
N VAL A 9 -46.74 6.29 32.00
CA VAL A 9 -46.41 4.86 32.02
C VAL A 9 -46.08 4.35 30.62
N LEU A 10 -46.86 4.71 29.59
CA LEU A 10 -46.59 4.30 28.20
C LEU A 10 -45.24 4.86 27.71
N LEU A 11 -44.96 6.14 27.97
CA LEU A 11 -43.69 6.76 27.62
C LEU A 11 -42.52 6.11 28.36
N ALA A 12 -42.69 5.78 29.65
CA ALA A 12 -41.67 5.07 30.41
C ALA A 12 -41.40 3.67 29.82
N LEU A 13 -42.43 2.93 29.38
CA LEU A 13 -42.26 1.64 28.71
C LEU A 13 -41.51 1.77 27.38
N ILE A 14 -41.83 2.79 26.57
CA ILE A 14 -41.11 3.06 25.31
C ILE A 14 -39.66 3.47 25.60
N MET A 15 -39.41 4.29 26.62
CA MET A 15 -38.04 4.62 27.03
C MET A 15 -37.28 3.41 27.57
N LEU A 16 -37.92 2.55 28.37
CA LEU A 16 -37.30 1.32 28.87
C LEU A 16 -36.92 0.35 27.74
N SER A 17 -37.63 0.39 26.61
CA SER A 17 -37.24 -0.37 25.42
C SER A 17 -35.88 0.06 24.85
N SER A 18 -35.35 1.23 25.20
CA SER A 18 -34.02 1.67 24.77
C SER A 18 -32.89 0.86 25.41
N PHE A 19 -33.15 0.11 26.49
CA PHE A 19 -32.18 -0.82 27.08
C PHE A 19 -32.09 -2.14 26.32
N ILE A 20 -32.96 -2.36 25.32
CA ILE A 20 -33.01 -3.58 24.53
C ILE A 20 -32.15 -3.40 23.27
N ALA A 21 -31.09 -4.20 23.18
CA ALA A 21 -30.14 -4.14 22.07
C ALA A 21 -30.75 -4.64 20.74
N SER A 22 -31.57 -5.69 20.78
CA SER A 22 -32.18 -6.27 19.57
C SER A 22 -33.23 -5.33 18.95
N PRO A 23 -33.06 -4.89 17.69
CA PRO A 23 -33.99 -3.97 17.04
C PRO A 23 -35.36 -4.62 16.82
N LEU A 24 -35.40 -5.92 16.53
CA LEU A 24 -36.64 -6.66 16.32
C LEU A 24 -37.48 -6.70 17.61
N ILE A 25 -36.86 -7.09 18.73
CA ILE A 25 -37.54 -7.21 20.02
C ILE A 25 -37.99 -5.83 20.52
N ARG A 26 -37.13 -4.82 20.40
CA ARG A 26 -37.46 -3.43 20.76
C ARG A 26 -38.68 -2.93 19.99
N ASN A 27 -38.66 -3.05 18.66
CA ASN A 27 -39.76 -2.57 17.82
C ASN A 27 -41.06 -3.36 18.06
N LEU A 28 -40.96 -4.67 18.30
CA LEU A 28 -42.11 -5.50 18.67
C LEU A 28 -42.72 -5.06 20.00
N LEU A 29 -41.91 -4.73 21.01
CA LEU A 29 -42.39 -4.25 22.31
C LEU A 29 -43.02 -2.86 22.23
N ILE A 30 -42.44 -1.94 21.45
CA ILE A 30 -43.06 -0.64 21.20
C ILE A 30 -44.41 -0.82 20.49
N ALA A 31 -44.48 -1.64 19.44
CA ALA A 31 -45.73 -1.93 18.75
C ALA A 31 -46.77 -2.62 19.67
N ALA A 32 -46.34 -3.60 20.47
CA ALA A 32 -47.21 -4.32 21.41
C ALA A 32 -47.73 -3.41 22.52
N SER A 33 -46.91 -2.50 23.06
CA SER A 33 -47.33 -1.53 24.06
C SER A 33 -48.31 -0.49 23.51
N MET A 34 -48.10 -0.02 22.27
CA MET A 34 -49.07 0.83 21.57
C MET A 34 -50.40 0.11 21.32
N LEU A 35 -50.36 -1.15 20.87
CA LEU A 35 -51.55 -1.96 20.64
C LEU A 35 -52.31 -2.25 21.94
N ALA A 36 -51.61 -2.67 22.99
CA ALA A 36 -52.18 -2.93 24.30
C ALA A 36 -52.86 -1.67 24.87
N PHE A 37 -52.23 -0.50 24.68
CA PHE A 37 -52.82 0.76 25.08
C PHE A 37 -54.13 1.07 24.33
N ILE A 38 -54.18 0.85 23.01
CA ILE A 38 -55.40 1.03 22.21
C ILE A 38 -56.50 0.05 22.67
N VAL A 39 -56.16 -1.22 22.91
CA VAL A 39 -57.12 -2.23 23.37
C VAL A 39 -57.69 -1.87 24.75
N VAL A 40 -56.84 -1.46 25.70
CA VAL A 40 -57.25 -1.08 27.05
C VAL A 40 -58.14 0.16 27.04
N THR A 41 -57.81 1.17 26.22
CA THR A 41 -58.62 2.39 26.08
C THR A 41 -59.98 2.09 25.45
N CYS A 42 -60.04 1.27 24.40
CA CYS A 42 -61.32 0.83 23.82
C CYS A 42 -62.15 0.02 24.83
N TRP A 43 -61.54 -0.89 25.56
CA TRP A 43 -62.22 -1.69 26.58
C TRP A 43 -62.79 -0.82 27.71
N ALA A 44 -62.01 0.12 28.23
CA ALA A 44 -62.45 1.04 29.28
C ALA A 44 -63.61 1.94 28.81
N TYR A 45 -63.62 2.34 27.54
CA TYR A 45 -64.72 3.08 26.95
C TYR A 45 -66.00 2.24 26.87
N VAL A 46 -65.93 1.02 26.33
CA VAL A 46 -67.11 0.16 26.10
C VAL A 46 -67.75 -0.32 27.40
N PHE A 47 -66.95 -0.75 28.39
CA PHE A 47 -67.47 -1.39 29.59
C PHE A 47 -67.66 -0.45 30.78
N HIS A 48 -66.92 0.67 30.81
CA HIS A 48 -66.93 1.60 31.95
C HIS A 48 -67.26 3.05 31.56
N GLY A 49 -67.45 3.36 30.28
CA GLY A 49 -67.77 4.71 29.81
C GLY A 49 -66.66 5.74 30.02
N ILE A 50 -65.43 5.30 30.32
CA ILE A 50 -64.30 6.20 30.56
C ILE A 50 -63.74 6.63 29.21
N VAL A 51 -63.80 7.94 28.93
CA VAL A 51 -63.23 8.53 27.71
C VAL A 51 -61.79 8.94 28.00
N LEU A 52 -60.85 8.31 27.31
CA LEU A 52 -59.43 8.68 27.32
C LEU A 52 -59.06 9.21 25.94
N SER A 53 -58.42 10.37 25.88
CA SER A 53 -58.03 10.96 24.61
C SER A 53 -56.81 10.27 24.00
N VAL A 54 -57.00 9.65 22.83
CA VAL A 54 -56.00 8.85 22.13
C VAL A 54 -55.02 9.70 21.31
N SER A 55 -55.43 10.91 20.92
CA SER A 55 -54.74 11.74 19.92
C SER A 55 -53.33 12.16 20.37
N TYR A 56 -53.20 12.77 21.55
CA TYR A 56 -51.91 13.22 22.06
C TYR A 56 -51.00 12.03 22.43
N MET A 57 -51.56 10.88 22.83
CA MET A 57 -50.77 9.70 23.21
C MET A 57 -50.15 8.98 22.02
N VAL A 58 -50.90 8.86 20.92
CA VAL A 58 -50.37 8.32 19.67
C VAL A 58 -49.28 9.23 19.12
N LEU A 59 -49.48 10.55 19.16
CA LEU A 59 -48.47 11.52 18.71
C LEU A 59 -47.17 11.42 19.54
N CYS A 60 -47.28 11.40 20.87
CA CYS A 60 -46.11 11.25 21.76
C CYS A 60 -45.39 9.91 21.54
N SER A 61 -46.12 8.83 21.26
CA SER A 61 -45.55 7.51 21.01
C SER A 61 -44.82 7.44 19.67
N ILE A 62 -45.36 8.09 18.62
CA ILE A 62 -44.68 8.22 17.32
C ILE A 62 -43.39 9.05 17.47
N LEU A 63 -43.45 10.18 18.17
CA LEU A 63 -42.26 11.00 18.42
C LEU A 63 -41.19 10.26 19.23
N ALA A 64 -41.60 9.56 20.30
CA ALA A 64 -40.70 8.73 21.09
C ALA A 64 -40.08 7.60 20.24
N PHE A 65 -40.87 6.94 19.38
CA PHE A 65 -40.40 5.92 18.45
C PHE A 65 -39.34 6.47 17.48
N ILE A 66 -39.59 7.64 16.89
CA ILE A 66 -38.65 8.32 15.98
C ILE A 66 -37.36 8.67 16.72
N VAL A 67 -37.45 9.25 17.91
CA VAL A 67 -36.27 9.64 18.71
C VAL A 67 -35.45 8.41 19.11
N VAL A 68 -36.09 7.35 19.62
CA VAL A 68 -35.39 6.12 20.04
C VAL A 68 -34.71 5.47 18.84
N ASN A 69 -35.42 5.25 17.73
CA ASN A 69 -34.82 4.61 16.55
C ASN A 69 -33.78 5.51 15.86
N GLY A 70 -34.00 6.83 15.81
CA GLY A 70 -33.03 7.79 15.29
C GLY A 70 -31.72 7.76 16.06
N ARG A 71 -31.77 7.73 17.40
CA ARG A 71 -30.56 7.60 18.24
C ARG A 71 -29.82 6.29 17.98
N PHE A 72 -30.53 5.17 17.89
CA PHE A 72 -29.92 3.88 17.58
C PHE A 72 -29.28 3.85 16.19
N TYR A 73 -29.97 4.39 15.18
CA TYR A 73 -29.46 4.47 13.81
C TYR A 73 -28.21 5.34 13.71
N LEU A 74 -28.22 6.51 14.35
CA LEU A 74 -27.05 7.39 14.41
C LEU A 74 -25.87 6.72 15.13
N ASN A 75 -26.11 6.06 16.26
CA ASN A 75 -25.07 5.32 16.98
C ASN A 75 -24.49 4.17 16.14
N GLU A 76 -25.33 3.43 15.41
CA GLU A 76 -24.90 2.36 14.53
C GLU A 76 -24.07 2.90 13.34
N MET A 77 -24.47 4.05 12.78
CA MET A 77 -23.70 4.74 11.74
C MET A 77 -22.34 5.22 12.25
N VAL A 78 -22.30 5.84 13.44
CA VAL A 78 -21.06 6.31 14.06
C VAL A 78 -20.16 5.12 14.39
N GLN A 79 -20.69 4.01 14.89
CA GLN A 79 -19.92 2.79 15.14
C GLN A 79 -19.36 2.19 13.85
N LYS A 80 -20.16 2.08 12.78
CA LYS A 80 -19.70 1.60 11.48
C LYS A 80 -18.62 2.51 10.89
N ALA A 81 -18.78 3.82 11.00
CA ALA A 81 -17.78 4.79 10.54
C ALA A 81 -16.49 4.73 11.38
N PHE A 82 -16.61 4.59 12.71
CA PHE A 82 -15.47 4.42 13.61
C PHE A 82 -14.71 3.14 13.31
N ILE A 83 -15.41 2.01 13.16
CA ILE A 83 -14.79 0.73 12.77
C ILE A 83 -14.11 0.90 11.42
N LYS A 84 -14.79 1.45 10.41
CA LYS A 84 -14.20 1.68 9.08
C LYS A 84 -12.93 2.55 9.14
N ASN A 85 -12.94 3.63 9.92
CA ASN A 85 -11.79 4.52 10.08
C ASN A 85 -10.67 3.90 10.91
N ALA A 86 -11.02 3.18 11.98
CA ALA A 86 -10.05 2.48 12.82
C ALA A 86 -9.35 1.36 12.02
N PHE A 87 -10.10 0.55 11.27
CA PHE A 87 -9.53 -0.47 10.39
C PHE A 87 -8.80 0.16 9.19
N GLY A 88 -9.24 1.33 8.69
CA GLY A 88 -8.57 2.05 7.61
C GLY A 88 -7.16 2.57 7.96
N GLN A 89 -6.82 2.65 9.24
CA GLN A 89 -5.45 2.93 9.69
C GLN A 89 -4.54 1.69 9.67
N TYR A 90 -5.12 0.49 9.55
CA TYR A 90 -4.39 -0.79 9.61
C TYR A 90 -4.55 -1.65 8.35
N LEU A 91 -5.50 -1.32 7.47
CA LEU A 91 -5.80 -2.00 6.22
C LEU A 91 -6.15 -0.95 5.15
N SER A 92 -5.82 -1.21 3.88
CA SER A 92 -6.16 -0.27 2.81
C SER A 92 -7.69 -0.05 2.71
N PRO A 93 -8.15 1.15 2.30
CA PRO A 93 -9.58 1.45 2.17
C PRO A 93 -10.34 0.43 1.31
N ASP A 94 -9.68 -0.11 0.29
CA ASP A 94 -10.24 -1.12 -0.61
C ASP A 94 -10.41 -2.47 0.09
N VAL A 95 -9.43 -2.91 0.90
CA VAL A 95 -9.55 -4.13 1.72
C VAL A 95 -10.70 -3.98 2.74
N VAL A 96 -10.79 -2.83 3.42
CA VAL A 96 -11.89 -2.55 4.35
C VAL A 96 -13.23 -2.56 3.62
N SER A 97 -13.31 -1.94 2.44
CA SER A 97 -14.55 -1.92 1.65
C SER A 97 -14.96 -3.32 1.20
N ASP A 98 -14.02 -4.19 0.86
CA ASP A 98 -14.30 -5.55 0.41
C ASP A 98 -14.74 -6.45 1.59
N LEU A 99 -14.11 -6.30 2.76
CA LEU A 99 -14.50 -6.99 4.00
C LEU A 99 -15.88 -6.58 4.53
N VAL A 100 -16.26 -5.31 4.36
CA VAL A 100 -17.61 -4.83 4.73
C VAL A 100 -18.68 -5.42 3.81
N LYS A 101 -18.36 -5.64 2.52
CA LYS A 101 -19.28 -6.25 1.55
C LYS A 101 -19.45 -7.75 1.81
N ASP A 102 -18.36 -8.45 2.12
CA ASP A 102 -18.36 -9.88 2.40
C ASP A 102 -17.45 -10.22 3.60
N PRO A 103 -18.01 -10.29 4.82
CA PRO A 103 -17.26 -10.65 6.02
C PRO A 103 -16.69 -12.07 5.99
N THR A 104 -17.16 -12.96 5.10
CA THR A 104 -16.63 -14.33 5.02
C THR A 104 -15.23 -14.37 4.42
N LYS A 105 -14.80 -13.30 3.72
CA LYS A 105 -13.44 -13.15 3.20
C LYS A 105 -12.37 -13.05 4.29
N LEU A 106 -12.73 -12.86 5.56
CA LEU A 106 -11.80 -12.85 6.72
C LEU A 106 -11.22 -14.23 7.07
N THR A 107 -11.59 -15.29 6.36
CA THR A 107 -10.98 -16.62 6.54
C THR A 107 -9.54 -16.64 6.04
N LEU A 108 -8.69 -17.42 6.72
CA LEU A 108 -7.33 -17.71 6.25
C LEU A 108 -7.37 -18.34 4.86
N GLY A 109 -6.45 -17.91 4.01
CA GLY A 109 -6.35 -18.35 2.62
C GLY A 109 -5.99 -17.20 1.70
N GLY A 110 -5.78 -17.52 0.44
CA GLY A 110 -5.49 -16.54 -0.58
C GLY A 110 -5.79 -17.09 -1.96
N GLU A 111 -5.83 -16.19 -2.93
CA GLU A 111 -5.94 -16.52 -4.33
C GLU A 111 -4.59 -16.30 -5.02
N GLU A 112 -4.24 -17.19 -5.95
CA GLU A 112 -3.09 -16.99 -6.82
C GLU A 112 -3.47 -16.02 -7.94
N ARG A 113 -2.70 -14.94 -8.08
CA ARG A 113 -2.89 -13.95 -9.14
C ARG A 113 -1.53 -13.45 -9.64
N VAL A 114 -1.48 -13.03 -10.89
CA VAL A 114 -0.37 -12.23 -11.40
C VAL A 114 -0.56 -10.80 -10.91
N MET A 115 0.45 -10.27 -10.23
CA MET A 115 0.43 -8.95 -9.60
C MET A 115 1.82 -8.32 -9.65
N THR A 116 1.92 -7.06 -9.24
CA THR A 116 3.21 -6.37 -9.10
C THR A 116 3.51 -6.09 -7.64
N ALA A 117 4.61 -6.63 -7.15
CA ALA A 117 5.15 -6.41 -5.81
C ALA A 117 6.18 -5.26 -5.83
N PHE A 118 6.16 -4.45 -4.77
CA PHE A 118 7.06 -3.32 -4.55
C PHE A 118 7.68 -3.41 -3.17
N PHE A 119 8.98 -3.15 -3.12
CA PHE A 119 9.75 -2.99 -1.89
C PHE A 119 10.55 -1.70 -1.99
N SER A 120 10.60 -0.94 -0.90
CA SER A 120 11.56 0.15 -0.73
C SER A 120 12.22 0.08 0.63
N ASP A 121 13.46 0.54 0.73
CA ASP A 121 14.23 0.60 1.96
C ASP A 121 15.11 1.86 1.98
N ILE A 122 15.34 2.45 3.16
CA ILE A 122 16.19 3.64 3.27
C ILE A 122 17.66 3.20 3.34
N ALA A 123 18.43 3.56 2.32
CA ALA A 123 19.84 3.25 2.27
C ALA A 123 20.60 3.94 3.42
N GLY A 124 21.31 3.12 4.21
CA GLY A 124 22.10 3.60 5.35
C GLY A 124 21.28 3.95 6.59
N PHE A 125 20.07 3.38 6.75
CA PHE A 125 19.19 3.62 7.91
C PHE A 125 19.90 3.58 9.25
N SER A 126 20.65 2.51 9.52
CA SER A 126 21.39 2.34 10.77
C SER A 126 22.31 3.52 11.04
N SER A 127 23.07 3.97 10.04
CA SER A 127 24.06 5.04 10.20
C SER A 127 23.43 6.40 10.52
N PHE A 128 22.28 6.76 9.94
CA PHE A 128 21.65 8.05 10.29
C PHE A 128 20.78 7.98 11.53
N SER A 129 20.25 6.80 11.89
CA SER A 129 19.50 6.60 13.15
C SER A 129 20.37 6.83 14.39
N GLU A 130 21.70 6.67 14.27
CA GLU A 130 22.67 6.96 15.33
C GLU A 130 22.94 8.46 15.52
N VAL A 131 22.72 9.27 14.49
CA VAL A 131 23.04 10.71 14.49
C VAL A 131 21.84 11.56 14.93
N LEU A 132 20.62 11.07 14.71
CA LEU A 132 19.38 11.76 15.06
C LEU A 132 18.91 11.41 16.49
N THR A 133 18.25 12.35 17.15
CA THR A 133 17.50 12.00 18.35
C THR A 133 16.30 11.12 17.99
N PRO A 134 15.78 10.28 18.92
CA PRO A 134 14.61 9.44 18.64
C PRO A 134 13.39 10.22 18.14
N THR A 135 13.19 11.46 18.64
CA THR A 135 12.08 12.32 18.20
C THR A 135 12.27 12.81 16.77
N GLU A 136 13.48 13.23 16.40
CA GLU A 136 13.79 13.67 15.04
C GLU A 136 13.68 12.50 14.04
N LEU A 137 14.15 11.32 14.43
CA LEU A 137 14.03 10.11 13.61
C LEU A 137 12.57 9.75 13.34
N VAL A 138 11.71 9.76 14.37
CA VAL A 138 10.27 9.50 14.21
C VAL A 138 9.60 10.54 13.33
N GLN A 139 9.96 11.82 13.46
CA GLN A 139 9.40 12.87 12.59
C GLN A 139 9.83 12.68 11.13
N LEU A 140 11.11 12.39 10.88
CA LEU A 140 11.62 12.13 9.53
C LEU A 140 10.93 10.91 8.91
N LEU A 141 10.81 9.82 9.67
CA LEU A 141 10.12 8.62 9.22
C LEU A 141 8.64 8.89 8.93
N ASN A 142 7.94 9.62 9.79
CA ASN A 142 6.54 9.95 9.56
C ASN A 142 6.36 10.81 8.31
N ASP A 143 7.21 11.82 8.09
CA ASP A 143 7.20 12.64 6.87
C ASP A 143 7.40 11.76 5.62
N TYR A 144 8.41 10.89 5.64
CA TYR A 144 8.72 9.97 4.55
C TYR A 144 7.58 8.99 4.27
N LEU A 145 7.20 8.19 5.27
CA LEU A 145 6.20 7.15 5.14
C LEU A 145 4.84 7.74 4.72
N THR A 146 4.47 8.92 5.26
CA THR A 146 3.21 9.58 4.88
C THR A 146 3.21 9.95 3.40
N GLU A 147 4.26 10.61 2.90
CA GLU A 147 4.32 11.04 1.50
C GLU A 147 4.35 9.83 0.55
N MET A 148 5.16 8.81 0.86
CA MET A 148 5.24 7.60 0.04
C MET A 148 3.90 6.84 0.01
N CYS A 149 3.26 6.66 1.17
CA CYS A 149 1.95 6.00 1.25
C CYS A 149 0.85 6.75 0.49
N ASN A 150 0.84 8.09 0.56
CA ASN A 150 -0.11 8.90 -0.20
C ASN A 150 0.04 8.66 -1.71
N ILE A 151 1.27 8.52 -2.21
CA ILE A 151 1.55 8.23 -3.62
C ILE A 151 1.11 6.81 -3.98
N ILE A 152 1.45 5.81 -3.16
CA ILE A 152 1.04 4.42 -3.39
C ILE A 152 -0.48 4.32 -3.46
N ILE A 153 -1.19 4.86 -2.48
CA ILE A 153 -2.66 4.83 -2.41
C ILE A 153 -3.27 5.64 -3.56
N GLY A 154 -2.72 6.81 -3.87
CA GLY A 154 -3.17 7.64 -5.00
C GLY A 154 -3.01 6.95 -6.36
N ALA A 155 -2.00 6.09 -6.49
CA ALA A 155 -1.79 5.20 -7.63
C ALA A 155 -2.52 3.86 -7.52
N GLN A 156 -3.51 3.75 -6.63
CA GLN A 156 -4.34 2.56 -6.40
C GLN A 156 -3.57 1.32 -5.94
N GLY A 157 -2.40 1.52 -5.32
CA GLY A 157 -1.63 0.47 -4.69
C GLY A 157 -2.15 0.14 -3.30
N THR A 158 -1.96 -1.11 -2.89
CA THR A 158 -2.22 -1.57 -1.53
C THR A 158 -0.92 -1.62 -0.76
N VAL A 159 -0.82 -0.83 0.32
CA VAL A 159 0.27 -0.95 1.30
C VAL A 159 0.02 -2.20 2.13
N ASP A 160 0.97 -3.14 2.10
CA ASP A 160 0.91 -4.38 2.88
C ASP A 160 1.32 -4.11 4.33
N LYS A 161 2.57 -3.66 4.52
CA LYS A 161 3.13 -3.37 5.84
C LYS A 161 4.37 -2.48 5.74
N PHE A 162 4.80 -2.03 6.91
CA PHE A 162 6.12 -1.45 7.11
C PHE A 162 7.02 -2.46 7.84
N GLU A 163 8.27 -2.56 7.41
CA GLU A 163 9.30 -3.34 8.12
C GLU A 163 10.45 -2.40 8.50
N GLY A 164 10.37 -1.81 9.68
CA GLY A 164 11.28 -0.73 10.08
C GLY A 164 11.01 0.52 9.23
N ASP A 165 12.00 0.89 8.42
CA ASP A 165 11.95 1.98 7.45
C ASP A 165 11.57 1.53 6.03
N ALA A 166 11.42 0.22 5.82
CA ALA A 166 11.00 -0.34 4.56
C ALA A 166 9.48 -0.26 4.35
N ILE A 167 9.07 -0.06 3.09
CA ILE A 167 7.67 -0.08 2.65
C ILE A 167 7.48 -1.28 1.74
N ILE A 168 6.47 -2.09 2.05
CA ILE A 168 6.04 -3.22 1.24
C ILE A 168 4.65 -2.91 0.70
N ALA A 169 4.48 -2.95 -0.61
CA ALA A 169 3.23 -2.66 -1.28
C ALA A 169 3.04 -3.53 -2.53
N PHE A 170 1.81 -3.55 -3.05
CA PHE A 170 1.50 -4.26 -4.28
C PHE A 170 0.32 -3.65 -5.06
N TRP A 171 0.25 -4.02 -6.33
CA TRP A 171 -0.84 -3.68 -7.25
C TRP A 171 -1.41 -4.95 -7.88
N GLY A 172 -2.71 -4.95 -8.19
CA GLY A 172 -3.43 -6.11 -8.72
C GLY A 172 -4.40 -6.77 -7.74
N ALA A 173 -4.43 -6.32 -6.49
CA ALA A 173 -5.37 -6.74 -5.46
C ALA A 173 -5.58 -5.63 -4.40
N PRO A 174 -6.72 -5.63 -3.66
CA PRO A 174 -7.82 -6.60 -3.72
C PRO A 174 -8.72 -6.45 -4.95
N ILE A 175 -8.63 -5.31 -5.64
CA ILE A 175 -9.33 -5.05 -6.89
C ILE A 175 -8.44 -5.50 -8.04
N GLU A 176 -9.03 -6.16 -9.04
CA GLU A 176 -8.32 -6.54 -10.26
C GLU A 176 -7.86 -5.29 -11.02
N GLN A 177 -6.57 -5.24 -11.37
CA GLN A 177 -5.94 -4.11 -12.06
C GLN A 177 -5.11 -4.64 -13.23
N PRO A 178 -5.65 -4.68 -14.46
CA PRO A 178 -4.90 -5.19 -15.63
C PRO A 178 -3.61 -4.42 -15.93
N ASP A 179 -3.51 -3.16 -15.48
CA ASP A 179 -2.36 -2.28 -15.65
C ASP A 179 -1.52 -2.13 -14.37
N HIS A 180 -1.57 -3.11 -13.46
CA HIS A 180 -0.86 -3.10 -12.18
C HIS A 180 0.65 -2.80 -12.30
N ALA A 181 1.33 -3.31 -13.33
CA ALA A 181 2.76 -3.08 -13.56
C ALA A 181 3.07 -1.62 -13.91
N LYS A 182 2.26 -1.01 -14.77
CA LYS A 182 2.36 0.40 -15.14
C LYS A 182 2.09 1.30 -13.93
N LEU A 183 1.04 1.03 -13.16
CA LEU A 183 0.69 1.81 -11.96
C LEU A 183 1.80 1.75 -10.91
N ALA A 184 2.35 0.56 -10.65
CA ALA A 184 3.49 0.39 -9.74
C ALA A 184 4.73 1.18 -10.19
N CYS A 185 5.04 1.15 -11.51
CA CYS A 185 6.16 1.92 -12.06
C CYS A 185 5.94 3.43 -11.93
N PHE A 186 4.74 3.93 -12.26
CA PHE A 186 4.41 5.35 -12.13
C PHE A 186 4.47 5.82 -10.68
N ALA A 187 3.91 5.04 -9.75
CA ALA A 187 4.03 5.32 -8.32
C ALA A 187 5.49 5.38 -7.88
N SER A 188 6.32 4.45 -8.36
CA SER A 188 7.76 4.43 -8.03
C SER A 188 8.52 5.65 -8.55
N ILE A 189 8.22 6.09 -9.77
CA ILE A 189 8.76 7.33 -10.34
C ILE A 189 8.31 8.54 -9.50
N ASP A 190 7.03 8.61 -9.14
CA ASP A 190 6.48 9.72 -8.35
C ASP A 190 7.03 9.75 -6.92
N MET A 191 7.24 8.59 -6.30
CA MET A 191 7.92 8.45 -5.00
C MET A 191 9.35 8.95 -5.07
N ASN A 192 10.11 8.59 -6.11
CA ASN A 192 11.47 9.10 -6.29
C ASN A 192 11.50 10.63 -6.49
N ASN A 193 10.54 11.17 -7.27
CA ASN A 193 10.37 12.61 -7.46
C ASN A 193 9.97 13.35 -6.18
N ALA A 194 9.10 12.77 -5.36
CA ALA A 194 8.72 13.30 -4.06
C ALA A 194 9.89 13.27 -3.08
N LEU A 195 10.70 12.22 -3.11
CA LEU A 195 11.90 12.11 -2.28
C LEU A 195 12.92 13.21 -2.59
N PHE A 196 13.08 13.63 -3.86
CA PHE A 196 13.91 14.81 -4.17
C PHE A 196 13.42 16.07 -3.46
N ARG A 197 12.10 16.34 -3.46
CA ARG A 197 11.52 17.48 -2.75
C ARG A 197 11.68 17.38 -1.23
N LEU A 198 11.52 16.17 -0.68
CA LEU A 198 11.73 15.93 0.75
C LEU A 198 13.18 16.14 1.16
N ARG A 199 14.14 15.68 0.33
CA ARG A 199 15.58 15.92 0.56
C ARG A 199 15.89 17.42 0.61
N ASP A 200 15.32 18.22 -0.29
CA ASP A 200 15.53 19.68 -0.29
C ASP A 200 14.96 20.33 0.97
N LYS A 201 13.76 19.92 1.40
CA LYS A 201 13.14 20.36 2.66
C LYS A 201 14.04 20.01 3.85
N TRP A 202 14.44 18.75 3.98
CA TRP A 202 15.25 18.27 5.10
C TRP A 202 16.63 18.93 5.12
N LEU A 203 17.25 19.16 3.96
CA LEU A 203 18.50 19.89 3.87
C LEU A 203 18.37 21.32 4.40
N ALA A 204 17.28 22.02 4.09
CA ALA A 204 16.99 23.35 4.63
C ALA A 204 16.75 23.35 6.15
N GLU A 205 16.28 22.22 6.70
CA GLU A 205 16.09 21.98 8.13
C GLU A 205 17.38 21.50 8.84
N GLY A 206 18.50 21.35 8.12
CA GLY A 206 19.76 20.83 8.67
C GLY A 206 19.77 19.33 8.94
N ARG A 207 18.83 18.58 8.33
CA ARG A 207 18.68 17.12 8.47
C ARG A 207 19.52 16.38 7.41
N PRO A 208 19.90 15.11 7.65
CA PRO A 208 20.71 14.34 6.71
C PRO A 208 19.98 14.08 5.39
N ARG A 209 20.76 13.93 4.32
CA ARG A 209 20.24 13.51 3.02
C ARG A 209 19.90 12.02 3.05
N VAL A 210 18.65 11.71 2.75
CA VAL A 210 18.10 10.34 2.79
C VAL A 210 18.14 9.71 1.41
N ALA A 211 18.78 8.55 1.25
CA ALA A 211 18.75 7.76 0.02
C ALA A 211 17.75 6.59 0.17
N VAL A 212 17.00 6.26 -0.89
CA VAL A 212 16.02 5.17 -0.86
C VAL A 212 16.25 4.30 -2.07
N ARG A 213 16.26 2.99 -1.86
CA ARG A 213 16.30 1.99 -2.91
C ARG A 213 14.91 1.40 -3.08
N MET A 214 14.55 1.08 -4.31
CA MET A 214 13.24 0.56 -4.66
C MET A 214 13.38 -0.61 -5.64
N GLY A 215 12.62 -1.67 -5.40
CA GLY A 215 12.58 -2.90 -6.21
C GLY A 215 11.16 -3.25 -6.61
N VAL A 216 10.94 -3.48 -7.91
CA VAL A 216 9.60 -3.80 -8.45
C VAL A 216 9.65 -5.07 -9.30
N ASN A 217 8.83 -6.04 -8.96
CA ASN A 217 8.73 -7.27 -9.74
C ASN A 217 7.27 -7.69 -9.98
N THR A 218 7.01 -8.17 -11.18
CA THR A 218 5.72 -8.70 -11.60
C THR A 218 5.80 -10.21 -11.77
N GLY A 219 4.78 -10.92 -11.31
CA GLY A 219 4.71 -12.38 -11.47
C GLY A 219 3.57 -13.02 -10.67
N PRO A 220 3.43 -14.35 -10.74
CA PRO A 220 2.45 -15.09 -9.97
C PRO A 220 2.80 -15.03 -8.47
N MET A 221 1.80 -14.70 -7.66
CA MET A 221 1.90 -14.69 -6.21
C MET A 221 0.53 -14.97 -5.58
N VAL A 222 0.53 -15.40 -4.33
CA VAL A 222 -0.70 -15.62 -3.56
C VAL A 222 -0.99 -14.38 -2.73
N VAL A 223 -2.21 -13.86 -2.80
CA VAL A 223 -2.68 -12.73 -1.99
C VAL A 223 -3.87 -13.12 -1.15
N GLY A 224 -3.89 -12.70 0.11
CA GLY A 224 -5.00 -12.99 0.98
C GLY A 224 -4.68 -12.83 2.46
N ASN A 225 -5.55 -13.40 3.28
CA ASN A 225 -5.46 -13.36 4.72
C ASN A 225 -4.52 -14.47 5.22
N MET A 226 -3.34 -14.09 5.67
CA MET A 226 -2.29 -15.01 6.13
C MET A 226 -1.90 -14.74 7.58
N GLY A 227 -1.41 -15.76 8.26
CA GLY A 227 -0.96 -15.68 9.65
C GLY A 227 -1.52 -16.80 10.51
N SER A 228 -1.78 -16.52 11.78
CA SER A 228 -2.38 -17.47 12.72
C SER A 228 -3.85 -17.14 12.94
N THR A 229 -4.58 -18.05 13.60
CA THR A 229 -5.96 -17.80 14.04
C THR A 229 -6.12 -16.59 14.96
N GLN A 230 -5.03 -16.11 15.57
CA GLN A 230 -5.01 -14.95 16.47
C GLN A 230 -4.51 -13.67 15.82
N ARG A 231 -3.77 -13.76 14.71
CA ARG A 231 -3.21 -12.61 13.97
C ARG A 231 -3.25 -12.90 12.48
N ILE A 232 -4.15 -12.21 11.80
CA ILE A 232 -4.36 -12.31 10.35
C ILE A 232 -3.94 -10.98 9.73
N ASN A 233 -3.11 -11.05 8.70
CA ASN A 233 -2.72 -9.90 7.89
C ASN A 233 -3.09 -10.19 6.43
N TYR A 234 -3.68 -9.19 5.76
CA TYR A 234 -3.87 -9.25 4.32
C TYR A 234 -2.54 -8.92 3.63
N THR A 235 -1.90 -9.91 3.01
CA THR A 235 -0.51 -9.83 2.52
C THR A 235 -0.32 -10.68 1.27
N MET A 236 0.80 -10.49 0.59
CA MET A 236 1.22 -11.28 -0.57
C MET A 236 2.38 -12.24 -0.22
N MET A 237 2.42 -13.41 -0.84
CA MET A 237 3.53 -14.36 -0.74
C MET A 237 3.84 -15.01 -2.09
N GLY A 238 5.11 -15.27 -2.36
CA GLY A 238 5.55 -16.00 -3.54
C GLY A 238 6.98 -15.69 -3.93
N ASP A 239 7.55 -16.47 -4.84
CA ASP A 239 8.90 -16.22 -5.37
C ASP A 239 9.00 -14.85 -6.06
N ALA A 240 7.93 -14.42 -6.74
CA ALA A 240 7.85 -13.11 -7.36
C ALA A 240 7.93 -11.95 -6.34
N VAL A 241 7.39 -12.13 -5.14
CA VAL A 241 7.48 -11.16 -4.04
C VAL A 241 8.91 -11.07 -3.53
N ASN A 242 9.55 -12.23 -3.30
CA ASN A 242 10.95 -12.30 -2.87
C ASN A 242 11.91 -11.69 -3.90
N LEU A 243 11.62 -11.83 -5.20
CA LEU A 243 12.41 -11.20 -6.25
C LEU A 243 12.33 -9.67 -6.17
N ALA A 244 11.15 -9.07 -5.94
CA ALA A 244 11.03 -7.62 -5.75
C ALA A 244 11.91 -7.12 -4.60
N ALA A 245 11.88 -7.81 -3.45
CA ALA A 245 12.74 -7.50 -2.30
C ALA A 245 14.24 -7.61 -2.65
N ARG A 246 14.63 -8.61 -3.44
CA ARG A 246 16.03 -8.77 -3.89
C ARG A 246 16.46 -7.68 -4.88
N LEU A 247 15.53 -7.18 -5.72
CA LEU A 247 15.82 -6.08 -6.64
C LEU A 247 16.05 -4.76 -5.90
N GLU A 248 15.32 -4.51 -4.81
CA GLU A 248 15.59 -3.38 -3.92
C GLU A 248 17.06 -3.42 -3.48
N GLY A 249 17.50 -4.52 -2.86
CA GLY A 249 18.89 -4.66 -2.40
C GLY A 249 19.91 -4.61 -3.54
N ALA A 250 19.59 -5.19 -4.70
CA ALA A 250 20.47 -5.23 -5.87
C ALA A 250 20.85 -3.85 -6.41
N ASN A 251 20.04 -2.80 -6.15
CA ASN A 251 20.38 -1.42 -6.46
C ASN A 251 21.76 -1.01 -5.92
N LYS A 252 22.19 -1.55 -4.77
CA LYS A 252 23.50 -1.26 -4.16
C LYS A 252 24.67 -1.58 -5.09
N ALA A 253 24.57 -2.67 -5.86
CA ALA A 253 25.64 -3.11 -6.77
C ALA A 253 25.84 -2.14 -7.96
N PHE A 254 24.81 -1.36 -8.28
CA PHE A 254 24.82 -0.41 -9.39
C PHE A 254 24.74 1.04 -8.91
N ALA A 255 24.72 1.29 -7.60
CA ALA A 255 24.42 2.59 -7.00
C ALA A 255 23.23 3.29 -7.71
N SER A 256 22.18 2.51 -7.97
CA SER A 256 20.91 2.99 -8.51
C SER A 256 19.88 3.15 -7.39
N ASP A 257 18.76 3.80 -7.68
CA ASP A 257 17.69 4.03 -6.69
C ASP A 257 16.44 3.20 -6.97
N LEU A 258 16.22 2.75 -8.21
CA LEU A 258 14.96 2.13 -8.64
C LEU A 258 15.21 1.06 -9.70
N MET A 259 14.93 -0.20 -9.36
CA MET A 259 15.18 -1.36 -10.21
C MET A 259 13.89 -2.15 -10.46
N ILE A 260 13.69 -2.56 -11.71
CA ILE A 260 12.56 -3.40 -12.13
C ILE A 260 13.06 -4.65 -12.84
N SER A 261 12.32 -5.76 -12.72
CA SER A 261 12.59 -6.97 -13.49
C SER A 261 12.15 -6.84 -14.94
N GLU A 262 12.67 -7.72 -15.80
CA GLU A 262 12.16 -7.90 -17.16
C GLU A 262 10.67 -8.23 -17.22
N ALA A 263 10.15 -9.02 -16.29
CA ALA A 263 8.72 -9.35 -16.25
C ALA A 263 7.85 -8.09 -16.03
N THR A 264 8.30 -7.17 -15.17
CA THR A 264 7.63 -5.86 -15.00
C THR A 264 7.78 -5.01 -16.27
N TYR A 265 9.00 -4.90 -16.80
CA TYR A 265 9.28 -4.08 -17.98
C TYR A 265 8.43 -4.50 -19.18
N LEU A 266 8.32 -5.79 -19.47
CA LEU A 266 7.54 -6.30 -20.61
C LEU A 266 6.04 -5.95 -20.52
N GLN A 267 5.50 -5.71 -19.33
CA GLN A 267 4.10 -5.32 -19.15
C GLN A 267 3.86 -3.80 -19.22
N CYS A 268 4.91 -2.98 -19.18
CA CYS A 268 4.79 -1.51 -19.21
C CYS A 268 5.80 -0.82 -20.15
N GLN A 269 6.46 -1.56 -21.04
CA GLN A 269 7.55 -1.06 -21.89
C GLN A 269 7.15 0.14 -22.77
N ASP A 270 5.88 0.26 -23.11
CA ASP A 270 5.34 1.37 -23.90
C ASP A 270 5.05 2.62 -23.05
N ASP A 271 5.05 2.49 -21.73
CA ASP A 271 4.66 3.53 -20.76
C ASP A 271 5.86 4.14 -20.01
N VAL A 272 7.04 3.51 -20.04
CA VAL A 272 8.20 3.93 -19.24
C VAL A 272 9.50 4.01 -20.04
N ASP A 273 10.39 4.89 -19.59
CA ASP A 273 11.78 4.94 -20.02
C ASP A 273 12.66 4.18 -19.01
N VAL A 274 13.54 3.33 -19.53
CA VAL A 274 14.42 2.48 -18.71
C VAL A 274 15.85 2.47 -19.23
N ARG A 275 16.78 2.14 -18.35
CA ARG A 275 18.15 1.75 -18.70
C ARG A 275 18.35 0.26 -18.40
N ASP A 276 18.61 -0.55 -19.43
CA ASP A 276 19.07 -1.94 -19.27
C ASP A 276 20.35 -1.97 -18.43
N LEU A 277 20.34 -2.65 -17.28
CA LEU A 277 21.48 -2.67 -16.37
C LEU A 277 22.35 -3.92 -16.59
N ASP A 278 21.78 -5.10 -16.41
CA ASP A 278 22.52 -6.36 -16.50
C ASP A 278 21.59 -7.59 -16.44
N PHE A 279 22.18 -8.77 -16.64
CA PHE A 279 21.66 -10.02 -16.09
C PHE A 279 22.32 -10.27 -14.73
N ILE A 280 21.53 -10.43 -13.69
CA ILE A 280 22.03 -10.71 -12.34
C ILE A 280 21.49 -12.03 -11.80
N ARG A 281 22.33 -12.74 -11.04
CA ARG A 281 21.86 -13.80 -10.15
C ARG A 281 21.72 -13.24 -8.74
N VAL A 282 20.47 -13.12 -8.31
CA VAL A 282 20.13 -12.67 -6.94
C VAL A 282 20.27 -13.83 -5.96
N VAL A 283 20.65 -13.52 -4.71
CA VAL A 283 20.86 -14.53 -3.66
C VAL A 283 19.68 -15.49 -3.57
N GLY A 284 19.94 -16.79 -3.74
CA GLY A 284 18.91 -17.84 -3.63
C GLY A 284 18.09 -18.07 -4.91
N LYS A 285 18.51 -17.55 -6.07
CA LYS A 285 17.97 -17.93 -7.38
C LYS A 285 19.12 -18.26 -8.35
N SER A 286 19.08 -19.45 -8.95
CA SER A 286 20.10 -19.91 -9.90
C SER A 286 19.88 -19.37 -11.32
N GLU A 287 18.65 -18.99 -11.65
CA GLU A 287 18.32 -18.42 -12.95
C GLU A 287 18.69 -16.93 -12.98
N PRO A 288 19.49 -16.47 -13.95
CA PRO A 288 19.74 -15.06 -14.17
C PRO A 288 18.44 -14.31 -14.47
N VAL A 289 18.28 -13.14 -13.87
CA VAL A 289 17.17 -12.23 -14.14
C VAL A 289 17.75 -10.98 -14.79
N ARG A 290 17.19 -10.61 -15.94
CA ARG A 290 17.50 -9.33 -16.57
C ARG A 290 16.80 -8.21 -15.80
N VAL A 291 17.56 -7.16 -15.49
CA VAL A 291 17.11 -6.04 -14.67
C VAL A 291 17.33 -4.72 -15.37
N TYR A 292 16.42 -3.80 -15.10
CA TYR A 292 16.41 -2.47 -15.67
C TYR A 292 16.36 -1.44 -14.54
N GLN A 293 17.05 -0.32 -14.72
CA GLN A 293 16.77 0.87 -13.94
C GLN A 293 15.58 1.58 -14.56
N LEU A 294 14.55 1.83 -13.77
CA LEU A 294 13.42 2.65 -14.19
C LEU A 294 13.79 4.13 -14.02
N LEU A 295 13.64 4.91 -15.09
CA LEU A 295 14.09 6.30 -15.14
C LEU A 295 12.93 7.27 -14.97
N ASP A 296 11.96 7.21 -15.88
CA ASP A 296 10.80 8.09 -15.90
C ASP A 296 9.69 7.47 -16.76
N ARG A 297 8.60 8.20 -16.94
CA ARG A 297 7.54 7.89 -17.89
C ARG A 297 8.08 7.97 -19.33
N ARG A 298 7.37 7.33 -20.25
CA ARG A 298 7.76 7.26 -21.66
C ARG A 298 8.07 8.65 -22.23
N ASN A 299 9.24 8.78 -22.87
CA ASN A 299 9.75 10.01 -23.50
C ASN A 299 9.91 11.20 -22.54
N ALA A 300 9.95 10.97 -21.22
CA ALA A 300 10.20 12.02 -20.24
C ALA A 300 11.69 12.12 -19.87
N THR A 301 12.49 11.09 -20.14
CA THR A 301 13.95 11.16 -19.97
C THR A 301 14.55 12.08 -21.03
N ALA A 302 15.11 13.21 -20.61
CA ALA A 302 15.60 14.26 -21.51
C ALA A 302 16.97 14.82 -21.11
N GLY A 303 17.56 15.59 -22.03
CA GLY A 303 18.84 16.28 -21.83
C GLY A 303 20.01 15.33 -21.60
N VAL A 304 20.96 15.75 -20.76
CA VAL A 304 22.19 14.99 -20.47
C VAL A 304 21.91 13.55 -20.02
N ARG A 305 20.80 13.31 -19.33
CA ARG A 305 20.42 11.97 -18.87
C ARG A 305 20.03 11.05 -20.04
N ALA A 306 19.35 11.57 -21.07
CA ALA A 306 19.04 10.80 -22.28
C ALA A 306 20.33 10.46 -23.05
N ASP A 307 21.20 11.45 -23.25
CA ASP A 307 22.50 11.26 -23.91
C ASP A 307 23.36 10.21 -23.19
N LEU A 308 23.35 10.22 -21.85
CA LEU A 308 24.04 9.24 -21.02
C LEU A 308 23.45 7.83 -21.20
N VAL A 309 22.12 7.68 -21.24
CA VAL A 309 21.49 6.36 -21.44
C VAL A 309 21.85 5.79 -22.81
N ASP A 310 21.83 6.60 -23.86
CA ASP A 310 22.20 6.18 -25.22
C ASP A 310 23.69 5.80 -25.32
N GLN A 311 24.58 6.57 -24.67
CA GLN A 311 26.00 6.23 -24.58
C GLN A 311 26.22 4.95 -23.76
N TYR A 312 25.49 4.79 -22.66
CA TYR A 312 25.55 3.62 -21.78
C TYR A 312 25.13 2.35 -22.50
N HIS A 313 24.05 2.36 -23.30
CA HIS A 313 23.61 1.18 -24.05
C HIS A 313 24.63 0.76 -25.11
N ARG A 314 25.32 1.71 -25.74
CA ARG A 314 26.44 1.42 -26.65
C ARG A 314 27.61 0.77 -25.91
N ALA A 315 27.97 1.30 -24.74
CA ALA A 315 29.01 0.74 -23.88
C ALA A 315 28.65 -0.70 -23.42
N LEU A 316 27.41 -0.91 -22.99
CA LEU A 316 26.91 -2.21 -22.56
C LEU A 316 26.90 -3.24 -23.71
N SER A 317 26.58 -2.81 -24.93
CA SER A 317 26.68 -3.67 -26.11
C SER A 317 28.12 -4.11 -26.38
N ALA A 318 29.10 -3.20 -26.27
CA ALA A 318 30.52 -3.55 -26.42
C ALA A 318 30.98 -4.51 -25.30
N TYR A 319 30.53 -4.28 -24.06
CA TYR A 319 30.81 -5.15 -22.92
C TYR A 319 30.29 -6.58 -23.15
N ARG A 320 29.04 -6.72 -23.62
CA ARG A 320 28.42 -8.03 -23.92
C ARG A 320 29.11 -8.74 -25.09
N GLN A 321 29.73 -8.00 -26.00
CA GLN A 321 30.57 -8.55 -27.09
C GLN A 321 32.00 -8.89 -26.64
N ARG A 322 32.31 -8.75 -25.34
CA ARG A 322 33.64 -8.96 -24.74
C ARG A 322 34.73 -8.00 -25.24
N ASP A 323 34.36 -6.89 -25.88
CA ASP A 323 35.27 -5.81 -26.21
C ASP A 323 35.41 -4.86 -25.02
N TYR A 324 36.13 -5.33 -23.99
CA TYR A 324 36.23 -4.61 -22.71
C TYR A 324 37.01 -3.31 -22.80
N VAL A 325 37.93 -3.17 -23.76
CA VAL A 325 38.70 -1.94 -23.97
C VAL A 325 37.79 -0.87 -24.56
N LYS A 326 36.99 -1.20 -25.58
CA LYS A 326 36.01 -0.28 -26.13
C LYS A 326 34.93 0.06 -25.10
N ALA A 327 34.41 -0.96 -24.40
CA ALA A 327 33.41 -0.75 -23.35
C ALA A 327 33.92 0.19 -22.26
N LEU A 328 35.16 0.01 -21.81
CA LEU A 328 35.78 0.91 -20.82
C LEU A 328 35.77 2.36 -21.29
N ASN A 329 36.25 2.62 -22.52
CA ASN A 329 36.26 3.98 -23.08
C ASN A 329 34.85 4.55 -23.20
N ASP A 330 33.87 3.75 -23.63
CA ASP A 330 32.48 4.18 -23.78
C ASP A 330 31.79 4.45 -22.42
N PHE A 331 32.14 3.70 -21.36
CA PHE A 331 31.66 3.98 -20.00
C PHE A 331 32.36 5.19 -19.38
N GLU A 332 33.66 5.40 -19.61
CA GLU A 332 34.35 6.64 -19.18
C GLU A 332 33.78 7.88 -19.89
N ALA A 333 33.29 7.74 -21.13
CA ALA A 333 32.53 8.78 -21.81
C ALA A 333 31.17 9.06 -21.13
N CYS A 334 30.50 8.05 -20.57
CA CYS A 334 29.30 8.27 -19.73
C CYS A 334 29.66 9.12 -18.49
N LEU A 335 30.78 8.81 -17.83
CA LEU A 335 31.25 9.55 -16.66
C LEU A 335 31.70 10.98 -16.98
N SER A 336 32.00 11.27 -18.25
CA SER A 336 32.24 12.65 -18.71
C SER A 336 30.95 13.46 -18.82
N LEU A 337 29.79 12.81 -18.96
CA LEU A 337 28.47 13.45 -18.94
C LEU A 337 27.94 13.62 -17.51
N ILE A 338 28.00 12.55 -16.70
CA ILE A 338 27.60 12.53 -15.29
C ILE A 338 28.65 11.76 -14.49
N ALA A 339 29.49 12.48 -13.75
CA ALA A 339 30.66 11.93 -13.08
C ALA A 339 30.35 10.90 -11.99
N ASP A 340 29.18 11.01 -11.37
CA ASP A 340 28.70 10.16 -10.28
C ASP A 340 27.66 9.12 -10.73
N ASP A 341 27.55 8.83 -12.03
CA ASP A 341 26.64 7.78 -12.50
C ASP A 341 27.09 6.40 -12.01
N GLY A 342 26.30 5.86 -11.07
CA GLY A 342 26.55 4.58 -10.42
C GLY A 342 26.75 3.41 -11.40
N PRO A 343 25.81 3.14 -12.32
CA PRO A 343 25.93 2.02 -13.23
C PRO A 343 27.15 2.12 -14.14
N ALA A 344 27.49 3.31 -14.67
CA ALA A 344 28.71 3.48 -15.47
C ALA A 344 29.97 3.22 -14.64
N LEU A 345 30.06 3.71 -13.39
CA LEU A 345 31.17 3.42 -12.48
C LEU A 345 31.34 1.92 -12.21
N THR A 346 30.24 1.21 -11.96
CA THR A 346 30.24 -0.24 -11.77
C THR A 346 30.86 -0.95 -12.98
N TYR A 347 30.48 -0.57 -14.19
CA TYR A 347 31.02 -1.18 -15.40
C TYR A 347 32.45 -0.77 -15.72
N VAL A 348 32.89 0.46 -15.42
CA VAL A 348 34.30 0.86 -15.52
C VAL A 348 35.17 -0.05 -14.65
N ASN A 349 34.77 -0.28 -13.40
CA ASN A 349 35.49 -1.15 -12.48
C ASN A 349 35.52 -2.60 -12.97
N ARG A 350 34.40 -3.11 -13.48
CA ARG A 350 34.33 -4.46 -14.08
C ARG A 350 35.21 -4.60 -15.31
N CYS A 351 35.20 -3.62 -16.23
CA CYS A 351 36.05 -3.65 -17.42
C CYS A 351 37.53 -3.65 -17.04
N LYS A 352 37.94 -2.78 -16.10
CA LYS A 352 39.33 -2.75 -15.59
C LYS A 352 39.75 -4.10 -15.01
N GLY A 353 38.87 -4.73 -14.22
CA GLY A 353 39.09 -6.07 -13.68
C GLY A 353 39.23 -7.15 -14.76
N LEU A 354 38.32 -7.17 -15.74
CA LEU A 354 38.31 -8.18 -16.81
C LEU A 354 39.45 -8.00 -17.83
N ILE A 355 39.93 -6.77 -18.04
CA ILE A 355 41.13 -6.52 -18.85
C ILE A 355 42.39 -7.02 -18.13
N ALA A 356 42.49 -6.79 -16.82
CA ALA A 356 43.63 -7.26 -16.03
C ALA A 356 43.62 -8.79 -15.85
N SER A 357 42.43 -9.37 -15.66
CA SER A 357 42.20 -10.80 -15.43
C SER A 357 41.01 -11.27 -16.27
N PRO A 358 41.25 -11.72 -17.53
CA PRO A 358 40.20 -12.22 -18.40
C PRO A 358 39.42 -13.38 -17.76
N PRO A 359 38.09 -13.45 -17.96
CA PRO A 359 37.26 -14.48 -17.38
C PRO A 359 37.55 -15.85 -18.00
N GLU A 360 37.28 -16.92 -17.25
CA GLU A 360 37.35 -18.28 -17.75
C GLU A 360 36.41 -18.48 -18.96
N THR A 361 36.77 -19.38 -19.88
CA THR A 361 36.06 -19.56 -21.15
C THR A 361 34.59 -19.97 -21.00
N ASP A 362 34.24 -20.58 -19.87
CA ASP A 362 32.93 -21.08 -19.49
C ASP A 362 32.08 -20.08 -18.68
N TRP A 363 32.61 -18.89 -18.38
CA TRP A 363 31.83 -17.86 -17.70
C TRP A 363 30.68 -17.39 -18.59
N ASP A 364 29.46 -17.48 -18.06
CA ASP A 364 28.21 -17.15 -18.73
C ASP A 364 27.91 -15.64 -18.79
N GLY A 365 28.83 -14.80 -18.29
CA GLY A 365 28.72 -13.35 -18.34
C GLY A 365 27.82 -12.74 -17.27
N VAL A 366 27.29 -13.55 -16.34
CA VAL A 366 26.36 -13.12 -15.30
C VAL A 366 27.11 -12.95 -13.98
N TRP A 367 26.81 -11.85 -13.29
CA TRP A 367 27.38 -11.56 -11.97
C TRP A 367 26.47 -12.07 -10.86
N ASP A 368 27.05 -12.84 -9.93
CA ASP A 368 26.37 -13.27 -8.72
C ASP A 368 26.44 -12.16 -7.67
N LEU A 369 25.28 -11.69 -7.21
CA LEU A 369 25.21 -10.75 -6.10
C LEU A 369 25.32 -11.53 -4.79
N LYS A 370 26.46 -11.39 -4.10
CA LYS A 370 26.78 -12.17 -2.89
C LYS A 370 26.20 -11.60 -1.59
N GLU A 371 25.72 -10.35 -1.61
CA GLU A 371 25.12 -9.70 -0.44
C GLU A 371 23.59 -9.81 -0.51
N LYS A 372 22.97 -10.24 0.59
CA LYS A 372 21.55 -9.94 0.84
C LYS A 372 21.46 -8.44 1.15
N GLY A 373 20.46 -7.77 0.56
CA GLY A 373 20.27 -6.31 0.54
C GLY A 373 20.47 -5.59 1.87
#